data_AF-A0AAD8Y887-F1
#
_entry.id   AF-A0AAD8Y887-F1
#
_cell.length_a   1.000
_cell.length_b   1.000
_cell.length_c   1.000
_cell.angle_alpha   90.00
_cell.angle_beta   90.00
_cell.angle_gamma   90.00
#
_symmetry.space_group_name_H-M   'P 1'
#
loop_
_entity.id
_entity.type
_entity.pdbx_description
1 polymer ?
#
loop_
_entity_poly.entity_id
_entity_poly.type
_entity_poly.pdbx_seq_one_letter_code
_entity_poly.pdbx_strand_id
1 'polypeptide(L)'
;MGGGHHHVTPGSEPRKDQDLQAIKDAKIPIAWRDTCSHILIGLNKCRRETWWNPNKCEHDRHIYEECEYNAYLQRVEAKVQQNKIKAAESD
;
A
#
# COMPACT_ATOMS: atom_id res chain seq x y z
N MET A 1 14.97 18.66 -7.20
CA MET A 1 15.31 17.22 -7.13
C MET A 1 13.99 16.50 -6.84
N GLY A 2 13.18 16.10 -7.80
CA GLY A 2 13.50 15.34 -9.01
C GLY A 2 12.96 13.90 -8.83
N GLY A 3 11.73 13.76 -8.31
CA GLY A 3 11.05 12.47 -8.23
C GLY A 3 10.46 12.16 -9.60
N GLY A 4 10.79 10.99 -10.15
CA GLY A 4 10.25 10.56 -11.43
C GLY A 4 8.71 10.55 -11.39
N HIS A 5 8.08 10.69 -12.55
CA HIS A 5 6.64 10.46 -12.67
C HIS A 5 6.35 8.97 -12.45
N HIS A 6 6.27 8.55 -11.18
CA HIS A 6 5.69 7.29 -10.79
C HIS A 6 4.20 7.40 -11.12
N HIS A 7 3.78 6.76 -12.21
CA HIS A 7 2.38 6.75 -12.59
C HIS A 7 1.67 5.80 -11.63
N VAL A 8 0.81 6.35 -10.78
CA VAL A 8 -0.06 5.54 -9.93
C VAL A 8 -1.15 4.95 -10.81
N THR A 9 -1.19 3.63 -10.90
CA THR A 9 -2.31 2.95 -11.54
C THR A 9 -3.54 3.07 -10.62
N PRO A 10 -4.75 3.37 -11.13
CA PRO A 10 -5.93 3.52 -10.26
C PRO A 10 -6.24 2.31 -9.37
N GLY A 11 -5.80 1.11 -9.75
CA GLY A 11 -5.95 -0.12 -8.95
C GLY A 11 -4.91 -0.28 -7.83
N SER A 12 -3.79 0.44 -7.89
CA SER A 12 -2.65 0.35 -6.96
C SER A 12 -2.50 1.60 -6.09
N GLU A 13 -3.54 2.43 -6.02
CA GLU A 13 -3.50 3.68 -5.26
C GLU A 13 -3.60 3.41 -3.74
N PRO A 14 -2.68 3.94 -2.91
CA PRO A 14 -2.80 3.88 -1.47
C PRO A 14 -3.98 4.70 -0.97
N ARG A 15 -4.92 4.06 -0.25
CA ARG A 15 -6.14 4.70 0.27
C ARG A 15 -6.15 4.73 1.79
N LYS A 16 -6.52 5.88 2.35
CA LYS A 16 -6.70 6.06 3.80
C LYS A 16 -8.12 5.74 4.24
N ASP A 17 -9.08 6.00 3.37
CA ASP A 17 -10.50 5.70 3.49
C ASP A 17 -10.77 4.27 3.02
N GLN A 18 -10.52 3.31 3.91
CA GLN A 18 -10.82 1.90 3.67
C GLN A 18 -11.96 1.42 4.55
N ASP A 19 -12.64 0.37 4.09
CA ASP A 19 -13.62 -0.35 4.91
C ASP A 19 -12.91 -1.14 6.02
N LEU A 20 -12.91 -0.56 7.21
CA LEU A 20 -12.29 -1.16 8.40
C LEU A 20 -13.00 -2.44 8.86
N GLN A 21 -14.30 -2.55 8.62
CA GLN A 21 -15.06 -3.75 8.98
C GLN A 21 -14.64 -4.91 8.07
N ALA A 22 -14.53 -4.67 6.76
CA ALA A 22 -14.04 -5.67 5.81
C ALA A 22 -12.61 -6.16 6.13
N ILE A 23 -11.69 -5.26 6.50
CA ILE A 23 -10.31 -5.63 6.90
C ILE A 23 -10.31 -6.50 8.15
N LYS A 24 -11.17 -6.17 9.11
CA LYS A 24 -11.31 -6.90 10.37
C LYS A 24 -11.89 -8.29 10.13
N ASP A 25 -12.93 -8.39 9.30
CA ASP A 25 -13.59 -9.64 8.94
C ASP A 25 -12.68 -10.56 8.12
N ALA A 26 -11.83 -9.97 7.27
CA ALA A 26 -10.78 -10.68 6.53
C ALA A 26 -9.62 -11.16 7.42
N LYS A 27 -9.61 -10.83 8.71
CA LYS A 27 -8.61 -11.21 9.71
C LYS A 27 -7.18 -10.87 9.28
N ILE A 28 -6.99 -9.70 8.65
CA ILE A 28 -5.67 -9.23 8.25
C ILE A 28 -4.81 -8.97 9.50
N PRO A 29 -3.56 -9.47 9.58
CA PRO A 29 -2.67 -9.19 10.71
C PRO A 29 -2.32 -7.71 10.80
N ILE A 30 -2.10 -7.19 12.01
CA ILE A 30 -1.89 -5.75 12.26
C ILE A 30 -0.77 -5.15 11.40
N ALA A 31 0.30 -5.91 11.15
CA ALA A 31 1.43 -5.47 10.33
C ALA A 31 1.03 -5.12 8.89
N TRP A 32 -0.05 -5.68 8.38
CA TRP A 32 -0.54 -5.51 7.00
C TRP A 32 -1.83 -4.68 6.93
N ARG A 33 -2.17 -3.97 8.03
CA ARG A 33 -3.32 -3.04 8.13
C ARG A 33 -2.92 -1.61 7.76
N ASP A 34 -2.32 -1.46 6.60
CA ASP A 34 -1.81 -0.21 6.02
C ASP A 34 -2.80 0.40 5.01
N THR A 35 -2.32 1.38 4.23
CA THR A 35 -3.07 2.04 3.16
C THR A 35 -3.35 1.16 1.93
N CYS A 36 -2.93 -0.10 1.95
CA CYS A 36 -3.07 -1.06 0.85
C CYS A 36 -3.87 -2.32 1.21
N SER A 37 -4.36 -2.45 2.46
CA SER A 37 -5.09 -3.64 2.93
C SER A 37 -6.34 -3.98 2.13
N HIS A 38 -7.03 -2.99 1.59
CA HIS A 38 -8.21 -3.18 0.73
C HIS A 38 -7.91 -4.03 -0.52
N ILE A 39 -6.69 -3.97 -1.07
CA ILE A 39 -6.23 -4.84 -2.17
C ILE A 39 -5.86 -6.23 -1.63
N LEU A 40 -5.20 -6.27 -0.47
CA LEU A 40 -4.75 -7.51 0.16
C LEU A 40 -5.90 -8.49 0.46
N ILE A 41 -7.12 -7.98 0.75
CA ILE A 41 -8.32 -8.82 0.91
C ILE A 41 -8.57 -9.65 -0.37
N GLY A 42 -8.53 -9.00 -1.54
CA GLY A 42 -8.73 -9.64 -2.84
C GLY A 42 -7.63 -10.64 -3.17
N LEU A 43 -6.37 -10.25 -2.99
CA LEU A 43 -5.22 -11.12 -3.20
C LEU A 43 -5.27 -12.38 -2.31
N ASN A 44 -5.64 -12.23 -1.04
CA ASN A 44 -5.77 -13.37 -0.12
C ASN A 44 -6.97 -14.27 -0.46
N LYS A 45 -8.02 -13.73 -1.08
CA LYS A 45 -9.11 -14.54 -1.64
C LYS A 45 -8.59 -15.41 -2.79
N CYS A 46 -7.91 -14.83 -3.78
CA CYS A 46 -7.31 -15.57 -4.90
C CYS A 46 -6.35 -16.67 -4.39
N ARG A 47 -5.47 -16.33 -3.44
CA ARG A 47 -4.51 -17.27 -2.84
C ARG A 47 -5.20 -18.45 -2.17
N ARG A 48 -6.27 -18.24 -1.42
CA ARG A 48 -7.03 -19.33 -0.78
C ARG A 48 -7.73 -20.22 -1.81
N GLU A 49 -8.36 -19.62 -2.82
CA GLU A 49 -9.08 -20.35 -3.88
C GLU A 49 -8.14 -21.20 -4.76
N THR A 50 -6.92 -20.72 -4.99
CA THR A 50 -5.91 -21.38 -5.84
C THR A 50 -4.91 -22.22 -5.05
N TRP A 51 -5.14 -22.43 -3.75
CA TRP A 51 -4.22 -23.15 -2.86
C TRP A 51 -2.78 -22.60 -2.88
N TRP A 52 -2.65 -21.28 -2.88
CA TRP A 52 -1.39 -20.53 -2.85
C TRP A 52 -0.46 -20.84 -4.03
N ASN A 53 -1.04 -21.15 -5.19
CA ASN A 53 -0.26 -21.37 -6.41
C ASN A 53 0.46 -20.07 -6.83
N PRO A 54 1.81 -20.07 -6.92
CA PRO A 54 2.58 -18.87 -7.27
C PRO A 54 2.20 -18.24 -8.61
N ASN A 55 1.76 -19.04 -9.58
CA ASN A 55 1.57 -18.61 -10.98
C ASN A 55 0.12 -18.18 -11.27
N LYS A 56 -0.78 -18.16 -10.27
CA LYS A 56 -2.22 -17.88 -10.48
C LYS A 56 -2.67 -16.49 -10.09
N CYS A 57 -2.05 -15.88 -9.08
CA CYS A 57 -2.45 -14.58 -8.54
C CYS A 57 -1.41 -13.49 -8.80
N GLU A 58 -0.63 -13.59 -9.88
CA GLU A 58 0.51 -12.69 -10.14
C GLU A 58 0.08 -11.24 -10.35
N HIS A 59 -1.02 -11.03 -11.08
CA HIS A 59 -1.54 -9.68 -11.35
C HIS A 59 -2.00 -8.98 -10.06
N ASP A 60 -2.82 -9.65 -9.25
CA ASP A 60 -3.29 -9.14 -7.97
C ASP A 60 -2.13 -8.90 -6.99
N ARG A 61 -1.10 -9.76 -7.04
CA ARG A 61 0.13 -9.57 -6.28
C ARG A 61 0.86 -8.30 -6.72
N HIS A 62 1.04 -8.11 -8.02
CA HIS A 62 1.72 -6.94 -8.56
C HIS A 62 0.98 -5.65 -8.20
N ILE A 63 -0.35 -5.64 -8.29
CA ILE A 63 -1.16 -4.47 -7.88
C ILE A 63 -0.95 -4.14 -6.39
N TYR A 64 -0.91 -5.16 -5.53
CA TYR A 64 -0.64 -4.98 -4.11
C TYR A 64 0.78 -4.43 -3.86
N GLU A 65 1.79 -4.99 -4.52
CA GLU A 65 3.19 -4.56 -4.40
C GLU A 65 3.41 -3.12 -4.90
N GLU A 66 2.75 -2.75 -6.00
CA GLU A 66 2.75 -1.39 -6.53
C GLU A 66 2.12 -0.40 -5.53
N CYS A 67 1.04 -0.79 -4.87
CA CYS A 67 0.45 0.02 -3.80
C CYS A 67 1.42 0.23 -2.63
N GLU A 68 2.07 -0.84 -2.16
CA GLU A 68 3.06 -0.73 -1.08
C GLU A 68 4.23 0.19 -1.46
N TYR A 69 4.67 0.10 -2.71
CA TYR A 69 5.71 0.96 -3.24
C TYR A 69 5.27 2.43 -3.27
N ASN A 70 4.07 2.72 -3.77
CA ASN A 70 3.50 4.06 -3.79
C ASN A 70 3.32 4.62 -2.36
N ALA A 71 2.85 3.80 -1.42
CA ALA A 71 2.71 4.19 -0.01
C ALA A 71 4.08 4.46 0.64
N TYR A 72 5.12 3.70 0.28
CA TYR A 72 6.48 3.97 0.72
C TYR A 72 6.99 5.32 0.22
N LEU A 73 6.81 5.64 -1.06
CA LEU A 73 7.21 6.94 -1.62
C LEU A 73 6.51 8.10 -0.91
N GLN A 74 5.20 8.00 -0.64
CA GLN A 74 4.47 8.98 0.15
C GLN A 74 5.08 9.18 1.56
N ARG A 75 5.53 8.10 2.21
CA ARG A 75 6.20 8.19 3.53
C ARG A 75 7.57 8.84 3.45
N VAL A 76 8.34 8.57 2.39
CA VAL A 76 9.64 9.22 2.15
C VAL A 76 9.46 10.73 1.94
N GLU A 77 8.49 11.12 1.11
CA GLU A 77 8.17 12.53 0.88
C GLU A 77 7.73 13.22 2.18
N ALA A 78 6.82 12.60 2.94
CA ALA A 78 6.39 13.12 4.23
C ALA A 78 7.57 13.32 5.19
N LYS A 79 8.52 12.37 5.23
CA LYS A 79 9.72 12.47 6.06
C LYS A 79 10.63 13.62 5.63
N VAL A 80 10.80 13.83 4.32
CA VAL A 80 11.57 14.96 3.78
C VAL A 80 10.92 16.29 4.17
N GLN A 81 9.59 16.41 4.08
CA GLN A 81 8.89 17.63 4.49
C GLN A 81 9.01 17.87 6.00
N GLN A 82 8.86 16.82 6.82
CA GLN A 82 9.06 16.92 8.27
C GLN A 82 10.47 17.41 8.63
N ASN A 83 11.50 16.93 7.93
CA ASN A 83 12.87 17.37 8.19
C ASN A 83 13.08 18.85 7.83
N LYS A 84 12.44 19.35 6.76
CA LYS A 84 12.49 20.77 6.39
C LYS A 84 11.81 21.67 7.42
N ILE A 85 10.63 21.27 7.90
CA ILE A 85 9.91 22.02 8.95
C ILE A 85 10.77 22.09 10.21
N LYS A 86 11.33 20.96 10.65
CA LYS A 86 12.21 20.92 11.83
C LYS A 86 13.46 21.79 11.69
N ALA A 87 14.05 21.87 10.49
CA ALA A 87 15.19 22.73 10.23
C ALA A 87 14.78 24.22 10.29
N ALA A 88 13.60 24.57 9.76
CA ALA A 88 13.08 25.93 9.81
C ALA A 88 12.62 26.37 11.22
N GLU A 89 12.21 25.43 12.08
CA GLU A 89 11.86 25.68 13.49
C GLU A 89 13.09 25.80 14.41
N SER A 90 14.27 25.34 13.96
CA SER A 90 15.52 25.40 14.73
C SER A 90 16.33 26.68 14.52
N ASP A 91 15.85 27.59 13.67
CA ASP A 91 16.38 28.94 13.43
C ASP A 91 15.58 29.99 14.22
#